data_AF-A0A3D6BLP1-F1
#
_entry.id   AF-A0A3D6BLP1-F1
#
_cell.length_a   1.000
_cell.length_b   1.000
_cell.length_c   1.000
_cell.angle_alpha   90.00
_cell.angle_beta   90.00
_cell.angle_gamma   90.00
#
_symmetry.space_group_name_H-M   'P 1'
#
loop_
_entity.id
_entity.type
_entity.pdbx_description
1 polymer ?
#
loop_
_entity_poly.entity_id
_entity_poly.type
_entity_poly.pdbx_seq_one_letter_code
_entity_poly.pdbx_strand_id
1 'polypeptide(L)' 'KLDKNKKHTIEVVVDRVVIKDGIMRRLADSVETAASLANGLVIADVVSENRQILFSQNYACPDCGISIEELTPRMFSFN' A
#
# COMPACT_ATOMS: atom_id res chain seq x y z
N LYS A 1 7.64 -0.01 -24.77
CA LYS A 1 6.36 0.72 -24.94
C LYS A 1 5.25 -0.26 -24.61
N LEU A 2 4.38 0.04 -23.65
CA LEU A 2 3.28 -0.86 -23.26
C LEU A 2 2.21 -0.90 -24.36
N ASP A 3 1.60 -2.07 -24.54
CA ASP A 3 0.51 -2.26 -25.51
C ASP A 3 -0.74 -1.52 -25.06
N LYS A 4 -1.25 -0.60 -25.89
CA LYS A 4 -2.41 0.23 -25.56
C LYS A 4 -3.68 -0.59 -25.30
N ASN A 5 -3.80 -1.77 -25.89
CA ASN A 5 -5.01 -2.58 -25.82
C ASN A 5 -5.02 -3.59 -24.68
N LYS A 6 -4.00 -3.58 -23.81
CA LYS A 6 -3.90 -4.49 -22.66
C LYS A 6 -3.97 -3.70 -21.35
N LYS A 7 -4.62 -4.29 -20.36
CA LYS A 7 -4.52 -3.83 -18.97
C LYS A 7 -3.14 -4.19 -18.45
N HIS A 8 -2.48 -3.24 -17.79
CA HIS A 8 -1.17 -3.42 -17.19
C HIS A 8 -1.28 -3.15 -15.70
N THR A 9 -0.65 -4.01 -14.91
CA THR A 9 -0.36 -3.75 -13.49
C THR A 9 1.11 -3.33 -13.43
N ILE A 10 1.36 -2.17 -12.82
CA ILE A 10 2.72 -1.64 -12.69
C ILE A 10 2.99 -1.49 -11.20
N GLU A 11 3.99 -2.23 -10.73
CA GLU A 11 4.44 -2.21 -9.35
C GLU A 11 5.88 -1.71 -9.33
N VAL A 12 6.17 -0.78 -8.41
CA VAL A 12 7.51 -0.23 -8.24
C VAL A 12 8.14 -0.88 -7.04
N VAL A 13 9.29 -1.53 -7.24
CA VAL A 13 10.09 -2.08 -6.14
C VAL A 13 10.89 -0.93 -5.51
N VAL A 14 10.52 -0.54 -4.30
CA VAL A 14 11.15 0.59 -3.59
C VAL A 14 12.42 0.18 -2.85
N ASP A 15 12.38 -0.91 -2.07
CA ASP A 15 13.54 -1.43 -1.35
C ASP A 15 13.46 -2.97 -1.24
N ARG A 16 14.61 -3.59 -1.00
CA ARG A 16 14.74 -5.02 -0.66
C ARG A 16 15.59 -5.13 0.60
N VAL A 17 15.00 -5.64 1.66
CA VAL A 17 15.63 -5.70 2.98
C VAL A 17 15.58 -7.11 3.56
N VAL A 18 16.56 -7.40 4.41
CA VAL A 18 16.57 -8.60 5.26
C VAL A 18 16.24 -8.16 6.68
N ILE A 19 15.29 -8.85 7.32
CA ILE A 19 14.88 -8.54 8.69
C ILE A 19 16.02 -8.88 9.65
N LYS A 20 16.45 -7.87 10.40
CA LYS A 20 17.50 -7.95 11.42
C LYS A 20 17.29 -6.85 12.47
N ASP A 21 17.96 -6.99 13.61
CA ASP A 21 17.89 -5.97 14.66
C ASP A 21 18.37 -4.60 14.14
N GLY A 22 17.65 -3.54 14.54
CA GLY A 22 17.93 -2.16 14.14
C GLY A 22 17.44 -1.75 12.75
N ILE A 23 16.75 -2.61 12.00
CA ILE A 23 16.24 -2.29 10.64
C ILE A 23 15.03 -1.34 10.63
N MET A 24 14.36 -1.14 11.77
CA MET A 24 13.05 -0.48 11.82
C MET A 24 13.02 0.91 11.18
N ARG A 25 14.07 1.72 11.35
CA ARG A 25 14.12 3.06 10.75
C ARG A 25 14.11 2.99 9.23
N ARG A 26 14.96 2.16 8.64
CA ARG A 26 15.02 1.96 7.18
C ARG A 26 13.73 1.37 6.64
N LEU A 27 13.13 0.42 7.37
CA LEU A 27 11.85 -0.16 6.99
C LEU A 27 10.76 0.92 6.94
N ALA A 28 10.68 1.77 7.97
CA ALA A 28 9.73 2.88 8.02
C ALA A 28 9.93 3.85 6.85
N ASP A 29 11.16 4.31 6.62
CA ASP A 29 11.48 5.22 5.50
C ASP A 29 11.08 4.62 4.14
N SER A 30 11.29 3.31 3.96
CA SER A 30 10.94 2.60 2.72
C SER A 30 9.42 2.46 2.54
N VAL A 31 8.70 2.16 3.62
CA VAL A 31 7.24 2.05 3.63
C VAL A 31 6.60 3.41 3.35
N GLU A 32 7.10 4.49 3.97
CA GLU A 32 6.64 5.86 3.69
C GLU A 32 6.86 6.24 2.23
N THR A 33 8.04 5.93 1.69
CA THR A 33 8.35 6.18 0.28
C THR A 33 7.41 5.41 -0.66
N ALA A 34 7.16 4.13 -0.38
CA ALA A 34 6.26 3.31 -1.17
C ALA A 34 4.81 3.82 -1.10
N ALA A 35 4.33 4.16 0.09
CA ALA A 35 3.00 4.71 0.28
C ALA A 35 2.85 6.05 -0.47
N SER A 36 3.84 6.93 -0.41
CA SER A 36 3.80 8.22 -1.12
C SER A 36 3.75 8.05 -2.65
N LEU A 37 4.45 7.06 -3.21
CA LEU A 37 4.47 6.80 -4.65
C LEU A 37 3.18 6.15 -5.18
N ALA A 38 2.46 5.42 -4.32
CA ALA A 38 1.30 4.60 -4.70
C ALA A 38 0.01 5.02 -3.97
N ASN A 39 -0.16 6.30 -3.68
CA ASN A 39 -1.37 6.88 -3.06
C ASN A 39 -1.81 6.17 -1.77
N GLY A 40 -0.87 5.83 -0.90
CA GLY A 40 -1.11 5.19 0.40
C GLY A 40 -1.15 3.66 0.35
N LEU A 41 -0.92 3.03 -0.80
CA LEU A 41 -0.86 1.57 -0.94
C LEU A 41 0.59 1.06 -0.87
N VAL A 42 0.81 -0.07 -0.19
CA VAL A 42 2.12 -0.73 -0.12
C VAL A 42 1.95 -2.24 -0.19
N ILE A 43 2.70 -2.91 -1.06
CA ILE A 43 2.77 -4.37 -1.10
C ILE A 43 4.09 -4.81 -0.45
N ALA A 44 4.00 -5.63 0.59
CA ALA A 44 5.15 -6.32 1.16
C ALA A 44 5.21 -7.76 0.62
N ASP A 45 6.26 -8.07 -0.13
CA ASP A 45 6.51 -9.41 -0.69
C ASP A 45 7.48 -10.20 0.21
N VAL A 46 6.96 -11.20 0.91
CA VAL A 46 7.71 -12.06 1.81
C VAL A 46 8.19 -13.29 1.03
N VAL A 47 9.38 -13.16 0.44
CA VAL A 47 9.99 -14.18 -0.45
C VAL A 47 10.06 -15.57 0.18
N SER A 48 10.35 -15.68 1.48
CA SER A 48 10.47 -16.97 2.18
C SER A 48 9.13 -17.72 2.32
N GLU A 49 8.03 -16.99 2.36
CA GLU A 49 6.67 -17.53 2.52
C GLU A 49 5.91 -17.56 1.18
N ASN A 50 6.49 -17.05 0.10
CA ASN A 50 5.83 -16.80 -1.17
C ASN A 50 4.47 -16.09 -0.98
N ARG A 51 4.47 -15.08 -0.10
CA ARG A 51 3.26 -14.40 0.36
C ARG A 51 3.38 -12.90 0.19
N GLN A 52 2.37 -12.30 -0.43
CA GLN A 52 2.23 -10.87 -0.55
C GLN A 52 1.20 -10.34 0.46
N ILE A 53 1.51 -9.22 1.09
CA ILE A 53 0.65 -8.53 2.04
C ILE A 53 0.41 -7.12 1.53
N LEU A 54 -0.85 -6.76 1.33
CA LEU A 54 -1.25 -5.42 0.94
C LEU A 54 -1.59 -4.58 2.18
N PHE A 55 -0.97 -3.41 2.27
CA PHE A 55 -1.27 -2.39 3.26
C PHE A 55 -1.86 -1.15 2.57
N SER A 56 -2.73 -0.46 3.29
CA SER A 56 -3.39 0.77 2.85
C SER A 56 -3.42 1.77 3.99
N GLN A 57 -3.00 3.01 3.74
CA GLN A 57 -3.19 4.15 4.65
C GLN A 57 -4.59 4.77 4.53
N ASN A 58 -5.29 4.51 3.42
CA ASN A 58 -6.63 5.02 3.20
C ASN A 58 -7.65 4.02 3.76
N TYR A 59 -8.81 4.50 4.21
CA TYR A 59 -10.01 3.69 4.42
C TYR A 59 -10.62 3.28 3.07
N ALA A 60 -9.80 2.69 2.21
CA ALA A 60 -10.16 2.31 0.86
C ALA A 60 -10.18 0.79 0.72
N CYS A 61 -11.25 0.29 0.12
CA CYS A 61 -11.33 -1.09 -0.33
C CYS A 61 -10.26 -1.35 -1.39
N PRO A 62 -9.28 -2.25 -1.15
CA PRO A 62 -8.19 -2.48 -2.09
C PRO A 62 -8.65 -3.10 -3.42
N ASP A 63 -9.78 -3.82 -3.43
CA ASP A 63 -10.34 -4.42 -4.65
C ASP A 63 -11.19 -3.45 -5.48
N CYS A 64 -11.86 -2.51 -4.82
CA CYS A 64 -12.93 -1.72 -5.43
C CYS A 64 -12.62 -0.23 -5.54
N GLY A 65 -11.51 0.25 -4.96
CA GLY A 65 -11.03 1.63 -5.09
C GLY A 65 -11.93 2.67 -4.41
N ILE A 66 -12.96 2.23 -3.69
CA ILE A 66 -13.86 3.10 -2.93
C ILE A 66 -13.13 3.49 -1.65
N SER A 67 -12.72 4.76 -1.55
CA SER A 67 -12.25 5.37 -0.31
C SER A 67 -13.44 5.89 0.48
N ILE A 68 -13.54 5.47 1.74
CA ILE A 68 -14.38 6.13 2.73
C ILE A 68 -13.56 7.31 3.27
N GLU A 69 -14.19 8.49 3.36
CA GLU A 69 -13.59 9.63 4.06
C GLU A 69 -13.37 9.29 5.54
N GLU A 70 -12.52 10.04 6.23
CA GLU A 70 -12.28 9.81 7.66
C GLU A 70 -13.61 9.77 8.42
N LEU A 71 -13.78 8.72 9.26
CA LEU A 71 -15.02 8.50 9.99
C LEU A 71 -15.28 9.68 10.94
N THR A 72 -16.22 10.55 10.57
CA THR A 72 -16.64 11.66 11.42
C THR A 72 -17.94 11.33 12.14
N PRO A 73 -18.17 11.85 13.37
CA PRO A 73 -19.39 11.57 14.13
C PRO A 73 -20.69 11.93 13.38
N ARG A 74 -20.63 12.91 12.47
CA ARG A 74 -21.78 13.34 11.65
C ARG A 74 -22.27 12.24 10.70
N MET A 75 -21.40 11.32 10.28
CA MET A 75 -21.78 10.21 9.40
C MET A 75 -22.75 9.22 10.07
N PHE A 76 -22.86 9.28 11.41
CA PHE A 76 -23.77 8.48 12.22
C PHE A 76 -24.91 9.32 12.84
N SER A 77 -25.04 10.58 12.44
CA SER A 77 -26.12 11.47 12.91
C SER A 77 -27.29 11.40 11.94
N PHE A 78 -28.49 11.12 12.48
CA PHE A 78 -29.76 11.12 11.74
C PHE A 78 -30.59 12.39 11.96
N ASN A 79 -30.00 13.39 12.63
CA ASN A 79 -30.58 14.73 12.80
C ASN A 79 -30.41 15.58 11.55
#